data_AF-A0A0M0X0A9-F1
#
_entry.id   AF-A0A0M0X0A9-F1
#
_cell.length_a   1.000
_cell.length_b   1.000
_cell.length_c   1.000
_cell.angle_alpha   90.00
_cell.angle_beta   90.00
_cell.angle_gamma   90.00
#
_symmetry.space_group_name_H-M   'P 1'
#
loop_
_entity.id
_entity.type
_entity.pdbx_description
1 polymer ?
#
loop_
_entity_poly.entity_id
_entity_poly.type
_entity_poly.pdbx_seq_one_letter_code
_entity_poly.pdbx_strand_id
1 'polypeptide(L)'
;MFFVSVLMREIQQDKEFEKMFFEYPNKLLHHLENYLIKLHEQGKIPKGNFKYTANFFYSLLSSILVFQLTLPYLNEQINPDIDEMIDEVVHLFTVSLFNPRES
;
A
#
# COMPACT_ATOMS: atom_id res chain seq x y z
N MET A 1 7.48 -11.82 15.36
CA MET A 1 6.67 -11.58 16.57
C MET A 1 7.17 -10.37 17.39
N PHE A 2 8.47 -10.07 17.44
CA PHE A 2 9.04 -8.91 18.16
C PHE A 2 8.64 -7.52 17.59
N PHE A 3 8.40 -7.41 16.28
CA PHE A 3 8.12 -6.13 15.62
C PHE A 3 6.74 -5.56 15.98
N VAL A 4 5.73 -6.43 16.09
CA VAL A 4 4.35 -6.06 16.44
C VAL A 4 4.25 -5.50 17.86
N SER A 5 5.05 -6.02 18.79
CA SER A 5 5.07 -5.55 20.18
C SER A 5 5.78 -4.21 20.35
N VAL A 6 6.78 -3.89 19.52
CA VAL A 6 7.45 -2.57 19.52
C VAL A 6 6.51 -1.52 18.91
N LEU A 7 5.91 -1.82 17.75
CA LEU A 7 4.87 -0.98 17.13
C LEU A 7 3.74 -0.68 18.11
N MET A 8 3.14 -1.68 18.75
CA MET A 8 2.03 -1.50 19.70
C MET A 8 2.40 -0.62 20.90
N ARG A 9 3.67 -0.62 21.32
CA ARG A 9 4.15 0.18 22.46
C ARG A 9 4.31 1.65 22.08
N GLU A 10 4.82 1.93 20.88
CA GLU A 10 4.97 3.29 20.36
C GLU A 10 3.59 3.91 20.03
N ILE A 11 2.67 3.12 19.48
CA ILE A 11 1.28 3.54 19.21
C ILE A 11 0.55 4.01 20.48
N GLN A 12 0.74 3.31 21.60
CA GLN A 12 0.10 3.70 22.87
C GLN A 12 0.71 4.96 23.50
N GLN A 13 1.93 5.33 23.11
CA GLN A 13 2.69 6.42 23.72
C GLN A 13 2.72 7.68 22.85
N ASP A 14 2.53 7.55 21.53
CA ASP A 14 2.63 8.64 20.57
C ASP A 14 1.42 8.71 19.62
N LYS A 15 0.60 9.75 19.82
CA LYS A 15 -0.59 10.02 18.98
C LYS A 15 -0.23 10.40 17.54
N GLU A 16 0.94 10.98 17.30
CA GLU A 16 1.39 11.27 15.94
C GLU A 16 1.83 10.00 15.22
N PHE A 17 2.41 9.05 15.96
CA PHE A 17 2.69 7.71 15.45
C PHE A 17 1.40 6.96 15.07
N GLU A 18 0.39 6.95 15.93
CA GLU A 18 -0.92 6.35 15.61
C GLU A 18 -1.54 6.92 14.33
N LYS A 19 -1.51 8.25 14.17
CA LYS A 19 -1.99 8.92 12.95
C LYS A 19 -1.21 8.51 11.72
N MET A 20 0.11 8.47 11.81
CA MET A 20 0.99 8.16 10.70
C MET A 20 0.85 6.72 10.22
N PHE A 21 0.69 5.77 11.15
CA PHE A 21 0.65 4.33 10.83
C PHE A 21 -0.75 3.77 10.58
N PHE A 22 -1.82 4.42 11.08
CA PHE A 22 -3.19 3.93 10.87
C PHE A 22 -4.10 4.95 10.22
N GLU A 23 -4.18 6.17 10.75
CA GLU A 23 -5.19 7.13 10.29
C GLU A 23 -4.94 7.60 8.85
N TYR A 24 -3.70 7.99 8.52
CA TYR A 24 -3.35 8.45 7.18
C TYR A 24 -3.44 7.33 6.14
N PRO A 25 -2.89 6.11 6.37
CA PRO A 25 -3.09 4.99 5.46
C PRO A 25 -4.56 4.64 5.23
N ASN A 26 -5.40 4.66 6.28
CA ASN A 26 -6.83 4.40 6.13
C ASN A 26 -7.56 5.49 5.32
N LYS A 27 -7.24 6.77 5.54
CA LYS A 27 -7.81 7.88 4.74
C LYS A 27 -7.39 7.77 3.28
N LEU A 28 -6.12 7.47 3.03
CA LEU A 28 -5.55 7.28 1.70
C LEU A 28 -6.19 6.08 0.98
N LEU A 29 -6.44 4.99 1.70
CA LEU A 29 -7.19 3.83 1.21
C LEU A 29 -8.61 4.19 0.77
N HIS A 30 -9.37 4.86 1.63
CA HIS A 30 -10.74 5.25 1.30
C HIS A 30 -10.78 6.27 0.15
N HIS A 31 -9.79 7.15 0.07
CA HIS A 31 -9.68 8.08 -1.06
C HIS A 31 -9.47 7.33 -2.38
N LEU A 32 -8.54 6.37 -2.40
CA LEU A 32 -8.26 5.56 -3.59
C LEU A 32 -9.48 4.71 -3.98
N GLU A 33 -10.13 4.05 -3.03
CA GLU A 33 -11.37 3.28 -3.26
C GLU A 33 -12.45 4.16 -3.92
N ASN A 34 -12.73 5.33 -3.35
CA ASN A 34 -13.71 6.26 -3.89
C ASN A 34 -13.33 6.78 -5.28
N TYR A 35 -12.04 6.98 -5.54
CA TYR A 35 -11.57 7.39 -6.85
C TYR A 35 -11.78 6.28 -7.91
N LEU A 36 -11.49 5.02 -7.57
CA LEU A 36 -11.74 3.89 -8.45
C LEU A 36 -13.23 3.72 -8.76
N ILE A 37 -14.11 3.90 -7.76
CA ILE A 37 -15.56 3.92 -7.97
C ILE A 37 -15.94 4.99 -8.99
N LYS A 38 -15.45 6.24 -8.83
CA LYS A 38 -15.71 7.33 -9.78
C LYS A 38 -15.21 7.03 -11.20
N LEU A 39 -14.04 6.41 -11.33
CA LEU A 39 -13.51 6.01 -12.64
C LEU A 39 -14.40 4.96 -13.31
N HIS A 40 -14.93 4.01 -12.52
CA HIS A 40 -15.86 3.01 -13.01
C HIS A 40 -17.21 3.63 -13.44
N GLU A 41 -17.77 4.53 -12.63
CA GLU A 41 -18.99 5.28 -12.96
C GLU A 41 -18.84 6.12 -14.24
N GLN A 42 -17.62 6.57 -14.54
CA GLN A 42 -17.27 7.26 -15.80
C GLN A 42 -17.02 6.31 -16.98
N GLY A 43 -17.09 4.99 -16.78
CA GLY A 43 -16.81 3.99 -17.81
C GLY A 43 -15.34 3.86 -18.19
N LYS A 44 -14.41 4.41 -17.41
CA LYS A 44 -12.97 4.39 -17.72
C LYS A 44 -12.29 3.08 -17.34
N ILE A 45 -12.85 2.37 -16.36
CA ILE A 45 -12.30 1.12 -15.83
C ILE A 45 -13.46 0.12 -15.61
N PRO A 46 -13.20 -1.20 -15.73
CA PRO A 46 -14.23 -2.21 -15.49
C PRO A 46 -14.66 -2.24 -14.01
N LYS A 47 -15.82 -2.85 -13.73
CA LYS A 47 -16.27 -3.09 -12.36
C LYS A 47 -15.32 -4.07 -11.68
N GLY A 48 -14.92 -3.78 -10.45
CA GLY A 48 -14.07 -4.67 -9.67
C GLY A 48 -14.25 -4.50 -8.16
N ASN A 49 -13.50 -5.29 -7.39
CA ASN A 49 -13.43 -5.14 -5.95
C ASN A 49 -12.46 -4.00 -5.59
N PHE A 50 -12.92 -2.76 -5.70
CA PHE A 50 -12.08 -1.57 -5.54
C PHE A 50 -11.45 -1.44 -4.14
N LYS A 51 -12.13 -1.94 -3.10
CA LYS A 51 -11.57 -2.04 -1.76
C LYS A 51 -10.37 -2.97 -1.72
N TYR A 52 -10.46 -4.13 -2.37
CA TYR A 52 -9.35 -5.06 -2.48
C TYR A 52 -8.19 -4.46 -3.29
N THR A 53 -8.47 -3.85 -4.44
CA THR A 53 -7.47 -3.20 -5.28
C THR A 53 -6.73 -2.07 -4.54
N ALA A 54 -7.45 -1.24 -3.78
CA ALA A 54 -6.84 -0.21 -2.94
C ALA A 54 -5.97 -0.82 -1.83
N ASN A 55 -6.48 -1.84 -1.12
CA ASN A 55 -5.70 -2.56 -0.10
C ASN A 55 -4.41 -3.16 -0.66
N PHE A 56 -4.49 -3.78 -1.84
CA PHE A 56 -3.35 -4.41 -2.51
C PHE A 56 -2.26 -3.38 -2.82
N PHE A 57 -2.64 -2.23 -3.39
CA PHE A 57 -1.72 -1.13 -3.67
C PHE A 57 -1.01 -0.63 -2.40
N TYR A 58 -1.76 -0.32 -1.34
CA TYR A 58 -1.17 0.18 -0.10
C TYR A 58 -0.31 -0.86 0.60
N SER A 59 -0.68 -2.14 0.56
CA SER A 59 0.12 -3.21 1.17
C SER A 59 1.48 -3.35 0.49
N LEU A 60 1.52 -3.36 -0.84
CA LEU A 60 2.77 -3.42 -1.61
C LEU A 60 3.64 -2.20 -1.38
N LEU A 61 3.07 -0.99 -1.47
CA LEU A 61 3.81 0.24 -1.22
C LEU A 61 4.39 0.29 0.20
N SER A 62 3.59 -0.12 1.20
CA SER A 62 4.06 -0.19 2.59
C SER A 62 5.17 -1.21 2.78
N SER A 63 5.09 -2.37 2.12
CA SER A 63 6.17 -3.36 2.14
C SER A 63 7.48 -2.81 1.57
N ILE A 64 7.44 -2.06 0.47
CA ILE A 64 8.62 -1.41 -0.12
C ILE A 64 9.21 -0.39 0.85
N LEU A 65 8.38 0.49 1.42
CA LEU A 65 8.83 1.51 2.37
C LEU A 65 9.42 0.89 3.64
N VAL A 66 8.79 -0.16 4.18
CA VAL A 66 9.32 -0.89 5.34
C VAL A 66 10.65 -1.55 4.99
N PHE A 67 10.77 -2.18 3.82
CA PHE A 67 12.01 -2.80 3.36
C PHE A 67 13.15 -1.77 3.31
N GLN A 68 12.87 -0.58 2.80
CA GLN A 68 13.83 0.53 2.74
C GLN A 68 14.25 1.04 4.13
N LEU A 69 13.29 1.21 5.05
CA LEU A 69 13.54 1.83 6.36
C LEU A 69 14.14 0.86 7.39
N THR A 70 13.81 -0.44 7.30
CA THR A 70 14.11 -1.39 8.38
C THR A 70 15.37 -2.21 8.16
N LEU A 71 15.96 -2.18 6.97
CA LEU A 71 17.10 -3.03 6.65
C LEU A 71 18.28 -2.26 6.05
N PRO A 72 19.00 -1.44 6.84
CA PRO A 72 20.26 -0.83 6.40
C PRO A 72 21.25 -1.89 5.89
N TYR A 73 21.29 -3.05 6.55
CA TYR A 73 22.24 -4.14 6.24
C TYR A 73 21.89 -4.96 4.99
N LEU A 74 20.60 -5.03 4.59
CA LEU A 74 20.21 -5.68 3.32
C LEU A 74 20.19 -4.69 2.16
N ASN A 75 19.93 -3.40 2.40
CA ASN A 75 20.03 -2.37 1.35
C ASN A 75 21.45 -2.26 0.79
N GLU A 76 22.50 -2.42 1.61
CA GLU A 76 23.89 -2.43 1.13
C GLU A 76 24.24 -3.67 0.29
N GLN A 77 23.52 -4.79 0.46
CA GLN A 77 23.81 -6.06 -0.24
C GLN A 77 22.94 -6.30 -1.48
N ILE A 78 21.68 -5.87 -1.44
CA ILE A 78 20.70 -6.10 -2.50
C ILE A 78 20.65 -4.88 -3.43
N ASN A 79 20.91 -3.67 -2.93
CA ASN A 79 20.75 -2.38 -3.62
C ASN A 79 19.57 -2.40 -4.62
N PRO A 80 18.35 -2.70 -4.15
CA PRO A 80 17.22 -2.84 -5.04
C PRO A 80 16.96 -1.52 -5.75
N ASP A 81 16.80 -1.56 -7.07
CA ASP A 81 16.37 -0.39 -7.83
C ASP A 81 14.94 -0.06 -7.44
N ILE A 82 14.78 1.01 -6.67
CA ILE A 82 13.50 1.45 -6.12
C ILE A 82 12.54 1.80 -7.25
N ASP A 83 13.06 2.39 -8.32
CA ASP A 83 12.24 2.78 -9.46
C ASP A 83 11.70 1.52 -10.16
N GLU A 84 12.51 0.47 -10.30
CA GLU A 84 12.07 -0.83 -10.82
C GLU A 84 10.99 -1.48 -9.94
N MET A 85 11.15 -1.46 -8.62
CA MET A 85 10.15 -1.98 -7.69
C MET A 85 8.84 -1.20 -7.74
N ILE A 86 8.91 0.13 -7.87
CA ILE A 86 7.73 0.99 -8.01
C ILE A 86 7.04 0.69 -9.34
N ASP A 87 7.79 0.57 -10.43
CA ASP A 87 7.27 0.24 -11.76
C ASP A 87 6.56 -1.12 -11.76
N GLU A 88 7.12 -2.13 -11.09
CA GLU A 88 6.46 -3.44 -10.94
C GLU A 88 5.14 -3.33 -10.14
N VAL A 89 5.12 -2.56 -9.05
CA VAL A 89 3.88 -2.33 -8.28
C VAL A 89 2.82 -1.63 -9.12
N VAL A 90 3.21 -0.60 -9.88
CA VAL A 90 2.31 0.12 -10.79
C VAL A 90 1.78 -0.81 -11.88
N HIS A 91 2.64 -1.67 -12.43
CA HIS A 91 2.25 -2.67 -13.42
C HIS A 91 1.22 -3.65 -12.84
N LEU A 92 1.51 -4.27 -11.70
CA LEU A 92 0.61 -5.22 -11.04
C LEU A 92 -0.73 -4.58 -10.66
N PHE A 93 -0.69 -3.33 -10.18
CA PHE A 93 -1.88 -2.56 -9.88
C PHE A 93 -2.74 -2.35 -11.14
N THR A 94 -2.12 -1.92 -12.23
CA THR A 94 -2.80 -1.69 -13.51
C THR A 94 -3.43 -2.98 -14.03
N VAL A 95 -2.70 -4.10 -13.99
CA VAL A 95 -3.22 -5.42 -14.38
C VAL A 95 -4.43 -5.81 -13.52
N SER A 96 -4.35 -5.62 -12.20
CA SER A 96 -5.47 -5.94 -11.29
C SER A 96 -6.73 -5.10 -11.54
N LEU A 97 -6.53 -3.88 -12.02
CA LEU A 97 -7.58 -2.89 -12.25
C LEU A 97 -8.32 -3.12 -13.57
N PHE A 98 -7.62 -3.58 -14.61
CA PHE A 98 -8.20 -3.91 -15.92
C PHE A 98 -8.60 -5.38 -16.07
N ASN A 99 -8.05 -6.27 -15.24
CA ASN A 99 -8.43 -7.70 -15.18
C ASN A 99 -8.88 -8.05 -13.75
N PRO A 100 -10.00 -7.49 -13.26
CA PRO A 100 -10.49 -7.78 -11.93
C PRO A 100 -10.80 -9.28 -11.83
N ARG A 101 -10.26 -9.95 -10.81
CA ARG A 101 -10.62 -11.35 -10.52
C ARG A 101 -12.11 -11.41 -10.22
N GLU A 102 -12.82 -12.33 -10.89
CA GLU A 102 -14.22 -12.61 -10.59
C GLU A 102 -14.34 -13.02 -9.11
N SER A 103 -15.16 -12.28 -8.37
CA SER A 103 -15.47 -12.51 -6.96
C SER A 103 -16.72 -13.36 -6.80
#